data_AF-A0A8D2QMS9-F1
#
_entry.id   AF-A0A8D2QMS9-F1
#
_cell.length_a   1.000
_cell.length_b   1.000
_cell.length_c   1.000
_cell.angle_alpha   90.00
_cell.angle_beta   90.00
_cell.angle_gamma   90.00
#
_symmetry.space_group_name_H-M   'P 1'
#
loop_
_entity.id
_entity.type
_entity.pdbx_description
1 polymer ?
#
loop_
_entity_poly.entity_id
_entity_poly.type
_entity_poly.pdbx_seq_one_letter_code
_entity_poly.pdbx_strand_id
1 'polypeptide(L)'
;GKASSQGPRARLCWAWISILLLFLPGLSDGGKLLVVPMVGSHWLSMKEVVEKLSERGHEVVVLVPEVSWHMETTQAYKVVTHPVSQTLEELDNAFKEFATVHLMEKPFPLNILSMYKAYLHIYNTFFGQCKDLFHSQETLRFLNQSGFDAVLTDPLFMCGTILAHHLSLPFVFFMRGFGCNLHFAAPQCPSPPSYIPRLFSFNSDRMTFFQRVENALISLLEFQYCNDYYGEALKLSSEVLQKDVQTLEELDNAFKEFATVHLMEKPFPLNILSMYKAYLHIYNTFFGQCKDLFHSQETLRFLNQSGFDAVLTDPIFMCGTILAHHLSLPFVFFMRGFGCNLHFAAPQCPSPPSYIPRLFSFNSDRMTFFQRVENALISLLEFQYCNDYYGEALKLSSEVLQKDVSLMDLVNSAAIWLLRFDFVFEYVRPVMPNMVFVGGINCAKGKPLPKVMFLYLQIVYFSMKSHYVKSKSILIATMHKAGHQSLSWEIAPSLLHCGHAISLHNIFELNWWGFLFLLSDFFYAL
;
A
#
# COMPACT_ATOMS: atom_id res chain seq x y z
N GLY A 1 -28.21 -59.90 -9.72
CA GLY A 1 -27.15 -59.07 -9.13
C GLY A 1 -27.54 -58.68 -7.73
N LYS A 2 -26.75 -59.08 -6.72
CA LYS A 2 -27.01 -58.79 -5.29
C LYS A 2 -26.72 -57.31 -5.01
N ALA A 3 -27.75 -56.54 -4.66
CA ALA A 3 -27.59 -55.23 -4.04
C ALA A 3 -27.29 -55.43 -2.54
N SER A 4 -26.13 -54.95 -2.08
CA SER A 4 -25.73 -55.03 -0.67
C SER A 4 -26.48 -53.98 0.15
N SER A 5 -27.41 -54.43 0.98
CA SER A 5 -28.03 -53.61 2.01
C SER A 5 -27.02 -53.33 3.12
N GLN A 6 -26.35 -52.17 3.11
CA GLN A 6 -25.63 -51.69 4.28
C GLN A 6 -26.62 -51.41 5.42
N GLY A 7 -26.56 -52.23 6.47
CA GLY A 7 -27.49 -52.16 7.60
C GLY A 7 -27.36 -50.87 8.45
N PRO A 8 -28.38 -50.55 9.26
CA PRO A 8 -28.47 -49.31 10.05
C PRO A 8 -27.30 -49.09 11.03
N ARG A 9 -26.60 -50.15 11.43
CA ARG A 9 -25.38 -50.05 12.27
C ARG A 9 -24.20 -49.37 11.56
N ALA A 10 -24.05 -49.57 10.26
CA ALA A 10 -22.97 -48.92 9.50
C ALA A 10 -23.21 -47.40 9.46
N ARG A 11 -24.43 -46.96 9.11
CA ARG A 11 -24.79 -45.53 9.09
C ARG A 11 -24.62 -44.84 10.44
N LEU A 12 -24.90 -45.57 11.53
CA LEU A 12 -24.66 -45.06 12.88
C LEU A 12 -23.17 -44.86 13.16
N CYS A 13 -22.30 -45.83 12.82
CA CYS A 13 -20.85 -45.69 12.96
C CYS A 13 -20.29 -44.52 12.16
N TRP A 14 -20.74 -44.31 10.92
CA TRP A 14 -20.32 -43.16 10.10
C TRP A 14 -20.75 -41.83 10.73
N ALA A 15 -21.97 -41.75 11.27
CA ALA A 15 -22.43 -40.56 11.99
C ALA A 15 -21.61 -40.28 13.26
N TRP A 16 -21.26 -41.31 14.04
CA TRP A 16 -20.41 -41.17 15.22
C TRP A 16 -18.98 -40.76 14.88
N ILE A 17 -18.41 -41.25 13.77
CA ILE A 17 -17.09 -40.82 13.27
C ILE A 17 -17.11 -39.37 12.80
N SER A 18 -18.15 -38.94 12.08
CA SER A 18 -18.32 -37.55 11.66
C SER A 18 -18.51 -36.60 12.85
N ILE A 19 -19.24 -37.03 13.88
CA ILE A 19 -19.39 -36.27 15.13
C ILE A 19 -18.06 -36.19 15.89
N LEU A 20 -17.28 -37.27 15.96
CA LEU A 20 -15.93 -37.25 16.53
C LEU A 20 -14.97 -36.32 15.77
N LEU A 21 -15.07 -36.25 14.44
CA LEU A 21 -14.29 -35.32 13.61
C LEU A 21 -14.69 -33.84 13.81
N LEU A 22 -15.92 -33.56 14.24
CA LEU A 22 -16.40 -32.21 14.59
C LEU A 22 -15.99 -31.76 16.01
N PHE A 23 -15.64 -32.71 16.89
CA PHE A 23 -15.20 -32.45 18.27
C PHE A 23 -13.68 -32.55 18.46
N LEU A 24 -12.93 -32.95 17.43
CA LEU A 24 -11.52 -32.61 17.38
C LEU A 24 -11.45 -31.09 17.27
N PRO A 25 -10.85 -30.34 18.23
CA PRO A 25 -10.54 -28.95 17.98
C PRO A 25 -9.81 -28.94 16.66
N GLY A 26 -10.33 -28.22 15.66
CA GLY A 26 -9.72 -28.18 14.36
C GLY A 26 -8.24 -27.92 14.58
N LEU A 27 -7.41 -28.90 14.27
CA LEU A 27 -6.00 -28.69 14.01
C LEU A 27 -6.02 -27.79 12.79
N SER A 28 -6.23 -26.49 13.00
CA SER A 28 -5.91 -25.48 12.02
C SER A 28 -4.43 -25.69 11.81
N ASP A 29 -4.07 -26.31 10.70
CA ASP A 29 -2.69 -26.52 10.34
C ASP A 29 -2.06 -25.13 10.28
N GLY A 30 -1.30 -24.79 11.31
CA GLY A 30 -0.78 -23.44 11.50
C GLY A 30 0.32 -23.25 10.47
N GLY A 31 0.09 -22.35 9.51
CA GLY A 31 1.09 -22.05 8.49
C GLY A 31 2.44 -21.65 9.07
N LYS A 32 3.51 -21.96 8.35
CA LYS A 32 4.89 -21.67 8.69
C LYS A 32 5.26 -20.24 8.28
N LEU A 33 5.52 -19.38 9.26
CA LEU A 33 5.73 -17.95 9.06
C LEU A 33 7.19 -17.58 9.24
N LEU A 34 7.76 -16.90 8.25
CA LEU A 34 9.04 -16.21 8.37
C LEU A 34 8.77 -14.80 8.89
N VAL A 35 9.36 -14.44 10.02
CA VAL A 35 9.25 -13.11 10.61
C VAL A 35 10.54 -12.35 10.34
N VAL A 36 10.43 -11.23 9.62
CA VAL A 36 11.55 -10.30 9.37
C VAL A 36 11.24 -8.98 10.06
N PRO A 37 11.69 -8.81 11.31
CA PRO A 37 11.33 -7.65 12.11
C PRO A 37 12.25 -6.46 11.85
N MET A 38 11.77 -5.28 12.25
CA MET A 38 12.64 -4.18 12.63
C MET A 38 12.98 -4.29 14.12
N VAL A 39 14.26 -4.11 14.46
CA VAL A 39 14.75 -4.19 15.85
C VAL A 39 14.25 -3.00 16.72
N GLY A 40 14.43 -3.09 18.03
CA GLY A 40 14.06 -2.02 18.96
C GLY A 40 12.55 -1.93 19.24
N SER A 41 11.98 -0.72 19.25
CA SER A 41 10.59 -0.49 19.67
C SER A 41 9.54 -1.15 18.76
N HIS A 42 9.86 -1.33 17.48
CA HIS A 42 9.01 -2.03 16.51
C HIS A 42 8.90 -3.51 16.87
N TRP A 43 10.03 -4.15 17.23
CA TRP A 43 10.05 -5.53 17.69
C TRP A 43 9.17 -5.78 18.91
N LEU A 44 9.15 -4.86 19.88
CA LEU A 44 8.36 -5.05 21.11
C LEU A 44 6.86 -5.29 20.84
N SER A 45 6.29 -4.58 19.86
CA SER A 45 4.88 -4.77 19.50
C SER A 45 4.68 -6.03 18.66
N MET A 46 5.66 -6.35 17.81
CA MET A 46 5.61 -7.52 16.93
C MET A 46 5.79 -8.83 17.70
N LYS A 47 6.63 -8.83 18.75
CA LYS A 47 6.91 -9.97 19.62
C LYS A 47 5.63 -10.56 20.21
N GLU A 48 4.74 -9.72 20.75
CA GLU A 48 3.46 -10.15 21.32
C GLU A 48 2.60 -10.89 20.28
N VAL A 49 2.58 -10.40 19.04
CA VAL A 49 1.85 -11.04 17.93
C VAL A 49 2.50 -12.36 17.55
N VAL A 50 3.82 -12.39 17.43
CA VAL A 50 4.61 -13.59 17.10
C VAL A 50 4.41 -14.69 18.15
N GLU A 51 4.42 -14.35 19.44
CA GLU A 51 4.16 -15.30 20.53
C GLU A 51 2.74 -15.86 20.45
N LYS A 52 1.74 -15.00 20.19
CA LYS A 52 0.35 -15.46 19.99
C LYS A 52 0.12 -16.26 18.72
N LEU A 53 0.91 -16.06 17.67
CA LEU A 53 0.87 -16.89 16.47
C LEU A 53 1.41 -18.29 16.78
N SER A 54 2.53 -18.37 17.49
CA SER A 54 3.10 -19.66 17.90
C SER A 54 2.18 -20.41 18.86
N GLU A 55 1.61 -19.74 19.86
CA GLU A 55 0.62 -20.34 20.78
C GLU A 55 -0.60 -20.92 20.05
N ARG A 56 -0.96 -20.35 18.88
CA ARG A 56 -2.07 -20.82 18.05
C ARG A 56 -1.68 -21.93 17.07
N GLY A 57 -0.45 -22.44 17.15
CA GLY A 57 0.01 -23.59 16.38
C GLY A 57 0.76 -23.26 15.09
N HIS A 58 1.07 -21.99 14.81
CA HIS A 58 1.91 -21.62 13.67
C HIS A 58 3.38 -21.96 13.93
N GLU A 59 4.08 -22.55 12.96
CA GLU A 59 5.53 -22.67 13.01
C GLU A 59 6.17 -21.30 12.69
N VAL A 60 6.59 -20.56 13.72
CA VAL A 60 7.15 -19.22 13.54
C VAL A 60 8.67 -19.23 13.64
N VAL A 61 9.33 -18.69 12.61
CA VAL A 61 10.79 -18.50 12.55
C VAL A 61 11.11 -17.01 12.45
N VAL A 62 11.80 -16.46 13.44
CA VAL A 62 12.22 -15.06 13.47
C VAL A 62 13.66 -14.94 13.00
N LEU A 63 13.87 -14.18 11.92
CA LEU A 63 15.18 -13.85 11.38
C LEU A 63 15.74 -12.61 12.09
N VAL A 64 16.93 -12.73 12.66
CA VAL A 64 17.53 -11.69 13.51
C VAL A 64 18.97 -11.41 13.05
N PRO A 65 19.41 -10.14 12.95
CA PRO A 65 20.81 -9.83 12.73
C PRO A 65 21.64 -10.15 13.98
N GLU A 66 22.86 -10.67 13.80
CA GLU A 66 23.78 -11.02 14.90
C GLU A 66 23.99 -9.85 15.87
N VAL A 67 24.07 -8.64 15.33
CA VAL A 67 24.13 -7.39 16.10
C VAL A 67 22.76 -6.72 16.03
N SER A 68 22.06 -6.63 17.17
CA SER A 68 20.74 -6.00 17.25
C SER A 68 20.51 -5.26 18.57
N TRP A 69 19.61 -4.29 18.57
CA TRP A 69 19.08 -3.72 19.81
C TRP A 69 18.02 -4.63 20.41
N HIS A 70 18.31 -5.12 21.62
CA HIS A 70 17.32 -5.62 22.59
C HIS A 70 16.18 -6.43 21.95
N MET A 71 16.54 -7.46 21.18
CA MET A 71 15.63 -8.52 20.81
C MET A 71 15.72 -9.64 21.84
N GLU A 72 15.08 -9.46 22.99
CA GLU A 72 14.91 -10.57 23.94
C GLU A 72 14.03 -11.65 23.29
N THR A 73 14.67 -12.76 22.94
CA THR A 73 14.01 -13.92 22.35
C THR A 73 13.43 -14.81 23.43
N THR A 74 12.30 -15.44 23.14
CA THR A 74 11.68 -16.43 24.04
C THR A 74 11.75 -17.81 23.41
N GLN A 75 11.45 -18.85 24.19
CA GLN A 75 11.37 -20.22 23.68
C GLN A 75 10.09 -20.46 22.85
N ALA A 76 9.23 -19.45 22.69
CA ALA A 76 7.95 -19.59 22.01
C ALA A 76 8.09 -19.77 20.50
N TYR A 77 9.18 -19.32 19.87
CA TYR A 77 9.38 -19.40 18.41
C TYR A 77 10.84 -19.73 18.09
N LYS A 78 11.09 -20.22 16.87
CA LYS A 78 12.46 -20.49 16.42
C LYS A 78 13.15 -19.18 16.05
N VAL A 79 14.41 -19.04 16.41
CA VAL A 79 15.24 -17.88 16.06
C VAL A 79 16.33 -18.32 15.12
N VAL A 80 16.54 -17.56 14.05
CA VAL A 80 17.62 -17.76 13.09
C VAL A 80 18.42 -16.46 13.01
N THR A 81 19.72 -16.56 13.23
CA THR A 81 20.61 -15.41 13.22
C THR A 81 21.36 -15.35 11.89
N HIS A 82 21.55 -14.15 11.33
CA HIS A 82 22.39 -13.93 10.15
C HIS A 82 23.54 -12.98 10.44
N PRO A 83 24.69 -13.15 9.76
CA PRO A 83 25.86 -12.29 9.95
C PRO A 83 25.58 -10.88 9.45
N VAL A 84 26.18 -9.90 10.13
CA VAL A 84 26.12 -8.47 9.78
C VAL A 84 27.46 -7.80 10.02
N SER A 85 27.75 -6.76 9.23
CA SER A 85 28.98 -5.98 9.30
C SER A 85 28.92 -4.83 10.31
N GLN A 86 27.72 -4.35 10.65
CA GLN A 86 27.51 -3.22 11.55
C GLN A 86 27.86 -3.57 12.99
N THR A 87 28.54 -2.64 13.65
CA THR A 87 28.82 -2.71 15.08
C THR A 87 27.67 -2.14 15.91
N LEU A 88 27.59 -2.55 17.18
CA LEU A 88 26.62 -1.99 18.12
C LEU A 88 26.84 -0.49 18.35
N GLU A 89 28.10 -0.03 18.26
CA GLU A 89 28.45 1.39 18.41
C GLU A 89 27.90 2.25 17.27
N GLU A 90 27.97 1.77 16.02
CA GLU A 90 27.39 2.45 14.87
C GLU A 90 25.88 2.59 14.99
N LEU A 91 25.20 1.51 15.42
CA LEU A 91 23.78 1.56 15.74
C LEU A 91 23.52 2.63 16.82
N ASP A 92 24.18 2.53 17.96
CA ASP A 92 24.00 3.45 19.10
C ASP A 92 24.24 4.92 18.73
N ASN A 93 25.21 5.20 17.85
CA ASN A 93 25.49 6.55 17.39
C ASN A 93 24.38 7.08 16.46
N ALA A 94 23.88 6.26 15.53
CA ALA A 94 22.74 6.62 14.69
C ALA A 94 21.48 6.90 15.54
N PHE A 95 21.26 6.13 16.61
CA PHE A 95 20.15 6.39 17.55
C PHE A 95 20.32 7.67 18.35
N LYS A 96 21.53 7.93 18.85
CA LYS A 96 21.81 9.16 19.60
C LYS A 96 21.52 10.38 18.73
N GLU A 97 21.93 10.37 17.47
CA GLU A 97 21.59 11.43 16.52
C GLU A 97 20.08 11.56 16.34
N PHE A 98 19.40 10.44 16.04
CA PHE A 98 17.94 10.39 15.92
C PHE A 98 17.24 11.00 17.14
N ALA A 99 17.56 10.51 18.34
CA ALA A 99 16.98 10.98 19.59
C ALA A 99 17.29 12.46 19.86
N THR A 100 18.53 12.89 19.59
CA THR A 100 18.95 14.29 19.77
C THR A 100 18.10 15.22 18.90
N VAL A 101 17.89 14.88 17.63
CA VAL A 101 17.11 15.72 16.72
C VAL A 101 15.62 15.75 17.13
N HIS A 102 15.05 14.65 17.63
CA HIS A 102 13.66 14.64 18.10
C HIS A 102 13.44 15.45 19.38
N LEU A 103 14.47 15.53 20.23
CA LEU A 103 14.42 16.29 21.48
C LEU A 103 14.78 17.76 21.28
N MET A 104 15.40 18.12 20.15
CA MET A 104 15.73 19.50 19.82
C MET A 104 14.58 20.19 19.08
N GLU A 105 14.01 21.21 19.70
CA GLU A 105 13.05 22.08 19.02
C GLU A 105 13.78 23.01 18.04
N LYS A 106 13.50 22.85 16.75
CA LYS A 106 13.96 23.74 15.68
C LYS A 106 12.77 24.36 14.96
N PRO A 107 12.87 25.61 14.49
CA PRO A 107 11.82 26.21 13.68
C PRO A 107 11.78 25.58 12.28
N PHE A 108 10.61 25.63 11.64
CA PHE A 108 10.48 25.32 10.21
C PHE A 108 11.34 26.27 9.36
N PRO A 109 12.09 25.78 8.34
CA PRO A 109 12.16 24.39 7.85
C PRO A 109 13.31 23.54 8.45
N LEU A 110 14.06 24.07 9.42
CA LEU A 110 15.26 23.41 9.95
C LEU A 110 14.93 22.11 10.69
N ASN A 111 13.80 22.04 11.39
CA ASN A 111 13.29 20.81 12.01
C ASN A 111 13.17 19.68 10.98
N ILE A 112 12.47 19.92 9.87
CA ILE A 112 12.22 18.93 8.82
C ILE A 112 13.55 18.44 8.23
N LEU A 113 14.44 19.38 7.88
CA LEU A 113 15.74 19.03 7.29
C LEU A 113 16.62 18.21 8.24
N SER A 114 16.65 18.56 9.53
CA SER A 114 17.42 17.77 10.51
C SER A 114 16.78 16.40 10.77
N MET A 115 15.46 16.34 10.84
CA MET A 115 14.72 15.09 11.03
C MET A 115 14.97 14.16 9.85
N TYR A 116 14.82 14.66 8.63
CA TYR A 116 15.10 13.91 7.41
C TYR A 116 16.51 13.32 7.40
N LYS A 117 17.55 14.12 7.70
CA LYS A 117 18.94 13.63 7.76
C LYS A 117 19.13 12.53 8.81
N ALA A 118 18.57 12.72 10.00
CA ALA A 118 18.66 11.73 11.08
C ALA A 118 17.90 10.44 10.73
N TYR A 119 16.72 10.56 10.11
CA TYR A 119 15.95 9.41 9.60
C TYR A 119 16.69 8.67 8.49
N LEU A 120 17.31 9.38 7.55
CA LEU A 120 18.08 8.79 6.48
C LEU A 120 19.32 8.05 7.02
N HIS A 121 20.01 8.64 8.00
CA HIS A 121 21.16 8.01 8.64
C HIS A 121 20.76 6.72 9.37
N ILE A 122 19.74 6.76 10.25
CA ILE A 122 19.28 5.56 10.95
C ILE A 122 18.76 4.50 9.98
N TYR A 123 18.04 4.90 8.93
CA TYR A 123 17.58 4.00 7.87
C TYR A 123 18.74 3.29 7.21
N ASN A 124 19.74 4.02 6.72
CA ASN A 124 20.87 3.43 6.00
C ASN A 124 21.70 2.50 6.89
N THR A 125 21.88 2.85 8.16
CA THR A 125 22.59 1.99 9.12
C THR A 125 21.87 0.65 9.31
N PHE A 126 20.54 0.65 9.49
CA PHE A 126 19.76 -0.59 9.59
C PHE A 126 19.63 -1.33 8.27
N PHE A 127 19.45 -0.61 7.17
CA PHE A 127 19.32 -1.19 5.85
C PHE A 127 20.60 -1.90 5.40
N GLY A 128 21.76 -1.47 5.88
CA GLY A 128 23.01 -2.20 5.66
C GLY A 128 22.97 -3.64 6.20
N GLN A 129 22.28 -3.91 7.32
CA GLN A 129 22.10 -5.27 7.84
C GLN A 129 21.32 -6.14 6.84
N CYS A 130 20.35 -5.53 6.15
CA CYS A 130 19.62 -6.20 5.08
C CYS A 130 20.53 -6.57 3.90
N LYS A 131 21.46 -5.68 3.50
CA LYS A 131 22.42 -6.00 2.44
C LYS A 131 23.29 -7.19 2.82
N ASP A 132 23.75 -7.24 4.07
CA ASP A 132 24.56 -8.36 4.57
C ASP A 132 23.79 -9.68 4.59
N LEU A 133 22.48 -9.65 4.88
CA LEU A 133 21.60 -10.82 4.72
C LEU A 133 21.66 -11.36 3.28
N PHE A 134 21.57 -10.50 2.27
CA PHE A 134 21.63 -10.92 0.86
C PHE A 134 23.02 -11.36 0.40
N HIS A 135 24.08 -11.01 1.13
CA HIS A 135 25.42 -11.56 0.92
C HIS A 135 25.61 -12.93 1.62
N SER A 136 24.77 -13.28 2.59
CA SER A 136 24.85 -14.54 3.34
C SER A 136 24.21 -15.71 2.58
N GLN A 137 25.00 -16.35 1.72
CA GLN A 137 24.55 -17.52 0.93
C GLN A 137 24.06 -18.68 1.80
N GLU A 138 24.65 -18.89 2.98
CA GLU A 138 24.21 -19.93 3.92
C GLU A 138 22.80 -19.65 4.44
N THR A 139 22.55 -18.42 4.92
CA THR A 139 21.23 -18.00 5.43
C THR A 139 20.18 -18.09 4.34
N LEU A 140 20.46 -17.56 3.14
CA LEU A 140 19.51 -17.60 2.02
C LEU A 140 19.17 -19.03 1.59
N ARG A 141 20.14 -19.96 1.56
CA ARG A 141 19.88 -21.38 1.28
C ARG A 141 18.98 -22.01 2.32
N PHE A 142 19.24 -21.75 3.61
CA PHE A 142 18.38 -22.22 4.69
C PHE A 142 16.95 -21.70 4.53
N LEU A 143 16.77 -20.40 4.26
CA LEU A 143 15.45 -19.79 4.10
C LEU A 143 14.69 -20.38 2.93
N ASN A 144 15.36 -20.59 1.79
CA ASN A 144 14.76 -21.16 0.59
C ASN A 144 14.32 -22.63 0.79
N GLN A 145 15.08 -23.41 1.55
CA GLN A 145 14.77 -24.82 1.82
C GLN A 145 13.75 -25.02 2.96
N SER A 146 13.40 -23.96 3.69
CA SER A 146 12.58 -24.08 4.90
C SER A 146 11.08 -24.21 4.64
N GLY A 147 10.61 -23.90 3.42
CA GLY A 147 9.20 -24.08 3.01
C GLY A 147 8.22 -23.17 3.77
N PHE A 148 8.50 -21.87 3.84
CA PHE A 148 7.62 -20.88 4.48
C PHE A 148 6.34 -20.62 3.65
N ASP A 149 5.23 -20.32 4.31
CA ASP A 149 3.95 -19.97 3.67
C ASP A 149 3.79 -18.46 3.45
N ALA A 150 4.32 -17.64 4.37
CA ALA A 150 4.26 -16.19 4.27
C ALA A 150 5.36 -15.51 5.10
N VAL A 151 5.63 -14.24 4.77
CA VAL A 151 6.54 -13.38 5.52
C VAL A 151 5.75 -12.35 6.34
N LEU A 152 5.91 -12.33 7.66
CA LEU A 152 5.41 -11.23 8.50
C LEU A 152 6.54 -10.22 8.71
N THR A 153 6.34 -8.97 8.30
CA THR A 153 7.43 -7.98 8.33
C THR A 153 6.97 -6.58 8.70
N ASP A 154 7.88 -5.81 9.30
CA ASP A 154 7.73 -4.37 9.43
C ASP A 154 8.28 -3.68 8.16
N PRO A 155 7.48 -2.85 7.47
CA PRO A 155 7.89 -2.23 6.22
C PRO A 155 8.96 -1.14 6.34
N LEU A 156 9.32 -0.65 7.53
CA LEU A 156 10.12 0.58 7.65
C LEU A 156 11.41 0.54 6.84
N PHE A 157 12.11 -0.60 6.84
CA PHE A 157 13.37 -0.79 6.10
C PHE A 157 13.24 -1.66 4.85
N MET A 158 12.04 -2.07 4.45
CA MET A 158 11.78 -2.84 3.22
C MET A 158 12.54 -4.18 3.08
N CYS A 159 13.29 -4.63 4.10
CA CYS A 159 14.10 -5.83 3.99
C CYS A 159 13.24 -7.09 3.84
N GLY A 160 12.21 -7.21 4.69
CA GLY A 160 11.30 -8.37 4.62
C GLY A 160 10.49 -8.40 3.33
N THR A 161 10.18 -7.25 2.71
CA THR A 161 9.51 -7.23 1.40
C THR A 161 10.44 -7.68 0.28
N ILE A 162 11.69 -7.23 0.26
CA ILE A 162 12.68 -7.68 -0.74
C ILE A 162 12.90 -9.18 -0.58
N LEU A 163 13.04 -9.66 0.66
CA LEU A 163 13.21 -11.07 0.95
C LEU A 163 11.99 -11.91 0.57
N ALA A 164 10.77 -11.43 0.86
CA ALA A 164 9.54 -12.10 0.46
C ALA A 164 9.46 -12.24 -1.06
N HIS A 165 9.79 -11.19 -1.82
CA HIS A 165 9.86 -11.26 -3.27
C HIS A 165 10.95 -12.21 -3.77
N HIS A 166 12.14 -12.20 -3.15
CA HIS A 166 13.22 -13.13 -3.48
C HIS A 166 12.81 -14.60 -3.27
N LEU A 167 12.07 -14.89 -2.19
CA LEU A 167 11.56 -16.22 -1.86
C LEU A 167 10.24 -16.57 -2.57
N SER A 168 9.68 -15.66 -3.37
CA SER A 168 8.36 -15.81 -4.00
C SER A 168 7.21 -16.10 -3.02
N LEU A 169 7.22 -15.43 -1.86
CA LEU A 169 6.24 -15.58 -0.79
C LEU A 169 5.30 -14.38 -0.68
N PRO A 170 4.03 -14.58 -0.30
CA PRO A 170 3.19 -13.49 0.15
C PRO A 170 3.76 -12.90 1.45
N PHE A 171 3.57 -11.60 1.65
CA PHE A 171 3.99 -10.94 2.89
C PHE A 171 2.84 -10.15 3.52
N VAL A 172 2.89 -10.03 4.84
CA VAL A 172 1.95 -9.29 5.68
C VAL A 172 2.71 -8.20 6.42
N PHE A 173 2.22 -6.97 6.32
CA PHE A 173 2.77 -5.86 7.07
C PHE A 173 2.24 -5.83 8.50
N PHE A 174 3.15 -5.79 9.46
CA PHE A 174 2.87 -5.37 10.82
C PHE A 174 3.53 -4.01 11.03
N MET A 175 2.75 -2.94 10.87
CA MET A 175 3.28 -1.58 10.84
C MET A 175 2.52 -0.64 11.79
N ARG A 176 3.24 0.31 12.38
CA ARG A 176 2.62 1.51 13.00
C ARG A 176 2.36 2.63 11.99
N GLY A 177 3.07 2.60 10.88
CA GLY A 177 3.00 3.56 9.80
C GLY A 177 4.11 3.29 8.79
N PHE A 178 3.91 3.73 7.57
CA PHE A 178 4.91 3.67 6.51
C PHE A 178 5.37 5.11 6.26
N GLY A 179 6.67 5.35 6.14
CA GLY A 179 7.19 6.68 5.81
C GLY A 179 6.54 7.23 4.54
N CYS A 180 6.74 8.52 4.25
CA CYS A 180 6.37 9.06 2.93
C CYS A 180 4.88 9.03 2.59
N ASN A 181 4.01 8.86 3.60
CA ASN A 181 2.57 8.65 3.40
C ASN A 181 2.23 7.43 2.52
N LEU A 182 3.18 6.50 2.33
CA LEU A 182 3.02 5.35 1.44
C LEU A 182 1.94 4.38 1.92
N HIS A 183 1.68 4.32 3.23
CA HIS A 183 0.60 3.54 3.82
C HIS A 183 -0.80 4.03 3.42
N PHE A 184 -0.94 5.29 2.98
CA PHE A 184 -2.16 5.78 2.36
C PHE A 184 -2.10 5.66 0.83
N ALA A 185 -0.96 6.00 0.22
CA ALA A 185 -0.81 5.99 -1.24
C ALA A 185 -0.96 4.59 -1.85
N ALA A 186 -0.32 3.56 -1.28
CA ALA A 186 -0.36 2.20 -1.79
C ALA A 186 -1.79 1.61 -1.85
N PRO A 187 -2.63 1.73 -0.81
CA PRO A 187 -4.04 1.33 -0.88
C PRO A 187 -4.96 2.37 -1.53
N GLN A 188 -4.42 3.48 -2.07
CA GLN A 188 -5.19 4.59 -2.67
C GLN A 188 -6.16 5.27 -1.68
N CYS A 189 -5.80 5.30 -0.40
CA CYS A 189 -6.55 6.00 0.63
C CYS A 189 -6.34 7.52 0.52
N PRO A 190 -7.41 8.34 0.61
CA PRO A 190 -7.26 9.80 0.63
C PRO A 190 -6.41 10.24 1.82
N SER A 191 -5.39 11.07 1.56
CA SER A 191 -4.58 11.70 2.60
C SER A 191 -4.43 13.22 2.36
N PRO A 192 -5.48 14.04 2.60
CA PRO A 192 -5.41 15.46 2.27
C PRO A 192 -4.51 16.24 3.25
N PRO A 193 -3.51 17.01 2.75
CA PRO A 193 -2.59 17.75 3.60
C PRO A 193 -3.25 18.93 4.34
N SER A 194 -4.51 19.25 4.04
CA SER A 194 -5.23 20.32 4.74
C SER A 194 -5.64 19.92 6.16
N TYR A 195 -5.74 18.64 6.51
CA TYR A 195 -6.12 18.18 7.85
C TYR A 195 -5.45 16.87 8.29
N ILE A 196 -4.70 16.20 7.42
CA ILE A 196 -3.86 15.06 7.80
C ILE A 196 -2.42 15.54 7.94
N PRO A 197 -1.86 15.56 9.15
CA PRO A 197 -0.50 16.02 9.37
C PRO A 197 0.50 15.06 8.73
N ARG A 198 1.50 15.64 8.04
CA ARG A 198 2.63 14.93 7.44
C ARG A 198 3.65 14.57 8.51
N LEU A 199 4.41 13.52 8.23
CA LEU A 199 5.54 13.12 9.06
C LEU A 199 6.50 14.32 9.19
N PHE A 200 7.07 14.51 10.38
CA PHE A 200 7.94 15.65 10.75
C PHE A 200 7.25 17.00 10.96
N SER A 201 5.98 17.18 10.59
CA SER A 201 5.26 18.44 10.86
C SER A 201 4.94 18.65 12.35
N PHE A 202 4.84 17.56 13.13
CA PHE A 202 4.37 17.54 14.52
C PHE A 202 3.01 18.22 14.75
N ASN A 203 2.28 18.50 13.67
CA ASN A 203 0.97 19.11 13.72
C ASN A 203 -0.08 18.06 14.13
N SER A 204 -1.17 18.52 14.73
CA SER A 204 -2.37 17.70 14.95
C SER A 204 -3.30 17.74 13.74
N ASP A 205 -4.42 17.01 13.79
CA ASP A 205 -5.53 17.15 12.83
C ASP A 205 -6.14 18.56 12.84
N ARG A 206 -5.96 19.31 13.93
CA ARG A 206 -6.35 20.72 14.07
C ARG A 206 -5.17 21.64 13.76
N MET A 207 -5.06 22.01 12.49
CA MET A 207 -4.05 22.95 11.99
C MET A 207 -4.63 24.35 11.72
N THR A 208 -3.89 25.38 12.15
CA THR A 208 -4.06 26.77 11.69
C THR A 208 -3.76 26.90 10.20
N PHE A 209 -4.09 28.05 9.59
CA PHE A 209 -3.79 28.30 8.18
C PHE A 209 -2.29 28.11 7.88
N PHE A 210 -1.39 28.68 8.68
CA PHE A 210 0.05 28.57 8.47
C PHE A 210 0.58 27.14 8.67
N GLN A 211 0.04 26.39 9.65
CA GLN A 211 0.38 24.98 9.81
C GLN A 211 -0.09 24.14 8.62
N ARG A 212 -1.23 24.46 7.99
CA ARG A 212 -1.68 23.79 6.75
C ARG A 212 -0.77 24.11 5.58
N VAL A 213 -0.28 25.35 5.47
CA VAL A 213 0.70 25.75 4.46
C VAL A 213 2.01 24.99 4.65
N GLU A 214 2.54 24.95 5.88
CA GLU A 214 3.71 24.12 6.22
C GLU A 214 3.49 22.66 5.86
N ASN A 215 2.35 22.09 6.24
CA ASN A 215 2.01 20.70 5.98
C ASN A 215 1.89 20.39 4.48
N ALA A 216 1.36 21.32 3.69
CA ALA A 216 1.30 21.23 2.24
C ALA A 216 2.69 21.32 1.59
N LEU A 217 3.58 22.18 2.11
CA LEU A 217 4.97 22.27 1.65
C LEU A 217 5.73 20.96 1.94
N ILE A 218 5.57 20.40 3.15
CA ILE A 218 6.12 19.08 3.48
C ILE A 218 5.56 18.03 2.51
N SER A 219 4.24 18.04 2.28
CA SER A 219 3.56 17.14 1.34
C SER A 219 4.13 17.18 -0.08
N LEU A 220 4.54 18.36 -0.57
CA LEU A 220 5.13 18.54 -1.89
C LEU A 220 6.57 18.01 -1.97
N LEU A 221 7.32 18.17 -0.88
CA LEU A 221 8.69 17.68 -0.78
C LEU A 221 8.78 16.17 -0.52
N GLU A 222 7.66 15.50 -0.14
CA GLU A 222 7.62 14.05 0.09
C GLU A 222 8.18 13.25 -1.05
N PHE A 223 7.72 13.53 -2.27
CA PHE A 223 8.18 12.74 -3.41
C PHE A 223 9.71 12.71 -3.55
N GLN A 224 10.37 13.86 -3.36
CA GLN A 224 11.82 13.95 -3.52
C GLN A 224 12.58 13.29 -2.36
N TYR A 225 12.17 13.56 -1.11
CA TYR A 225 12.86 12.96 0.04
C TYR A 225 12.65 11.45 0.12
N CYS A 226 11.54 10.93 -0.39
CA CYS A 226 11.20 9.51 -0.35
C CYS A 226 12.02 8.66 -1.30
N ASN A 227 12.29 9.20 -2.50
CA ASN A 227 13.16 8.53 -3.46
C ASN A 227 14.56 8.36 -2.91
N ASP A 228 15.10 9.38 -2.25
CA ASP A 228 16.40 9.30 -1.57
C ASP A 228 16.35 8.36 -0.36
N TYR A 229 15.29 8.44 0.46
CA TYR A 229 15.12 7.61 1.66
C TYR A 229 15.07 6.12 1.37
N TYR A 230 14.32 5.72 0.34
CA TYR A 230 14.19 4.31 -0.06
C TYR A 230 15.15 3.93 -1.21
N GLY A 231 16.01 4.82 -1.67
CA GLY A 231 16.84 4.63 -2.86
C GLY A 231 17.75 3.39 -2.78
N GLU A 232 18.37 3.16 -1.61
CA GLU A 232 19.21 1.97 -1.39
C GLU A 232 18.39 0.67 -1.41
N ALA A 233 17.13 0.70 -0.94
CA ALA A 233 16.25 -0.46 -1.01
C ALA A 233 15.77 -0.74 -2.43
N LEU A 234 15.47 0.31 -3.20
CA LEU A 234 15.14 0.17 -4.62
C LEU A 234 16.31 -0.42 -5.39
N LYS A 235 17.53 0.05 -5.14
CA LYS A 235 18.74 -0.48 -5.77
C LYS A 235 18.95 -1.96 -5.44
N LEU A 236 18.93 -2.33 -4.15
CA LEU A 236 19.10 -3.72 -3.74
C LEU A 236 17.98 -4.62 -4.29
N SER A 237 16.73 -4.16 -4.26
CA SER A 237 15.59 -4.90 -4.82
C SER A 237 15.81 -5.19 -6.31
N SER A 238 16.41 -4.26 -7.04
CA SER A 238 16.68 -4.42 -8.46
C SER A 238 17.78 -5.44 -8.73
N GLU A 239 18.86 -5.38 -7.95
CA GLU A 239 19.97 -6.34 -8.00
C GLU A 239 19.51 -7.77 -7.65
N VAL A 240 18.70 -7.91 -6.59
CA VAL A 240 18.23 -9.21 -6.08
C VAL A 240 17.16 -9.83 -6.97
N LEU A 241 16.22 -9.04 -7.48
CA LEU A 241 15.08 -9.56 -8.25
C LEU A 241 15.39 -9.72 -9.74
N GLN A 242 16.57 -9.29 -10.21
CA GLN A 242 16.96 -9.29 -11.63
C GLN A 242 15.88 -8.68 -12.55
N LYS A 243 15.12 -7.71 -12.02
CA LYS A 243 14.13 -6.96 -12.80
C LYS A 243 14.80 -5.68 -13.27
N ASP A 244 14.86 -5.50 -14.59
CA ASP A 244 15.46 -4.32 -15.21
C ASP A 244 14.78 -3.03 -14.70
N VAL A 245 15.54 -2.25 -13.93
CA VAL A 245 15.19 -0.88 -13.48
C VAL A 245 14.87 0.01 -14.66
N GLN A 246 15.43 -0.30 -15.83
CA GLN A 246 15.23 0.43 -17.06
C GLN A 246 13.73 0.54 -17.41
N THR A 247 12.94 -0.52 -17.17
CA THR A 247 11.49 -0.50 -17.40
C THR A 247 10.73 0.39 -16.42
N LEU A 248 11.22 0.54 -15.18
CA LEU A 248 10.61 1.39 -14.14
C LEU A 248 11.01 2.86 -14.28
N GLU A 249 12.23 3.16 -14.69
CA GLU A 249 12.68 4.52 -14.96
C GLU A 249 11.99 5.09 -16.20
N GLU A 250 11.85 4.29 -17.28
CA GLU A 250 11.05 4.66 -18.44
C GLU A 250 9.58 4.93 -18.05
N LEU A 251 9.02 4.11 -17.15
CA LEU A 251 7.66 4.29 -16.67
C LEU A 251 7.49 5.54 -15.78
N ASP A 252 8.43 5.81 -14.88
CA ASP A 252 8.44 7.00 -14.02
C ASP A 252 8.61 8.28 -14.85
N ASN A 253 9.48 8.25 -15.86
CA ASN A 253 9.64 9.36 -16.81
C ASN A 253 8.38 9.60 -17.63
N ALA A 254 7.74 8.55 -18.16
CA ALA A 254 6.47 8.65 -18.87
C ALA A 254 5.36 9.24 -17.98
N PHE A 255 5.31 8.82 -16.70
CA PHE A 255 4.35 9.34 -15.74
C PHE A 255 4.61 10.81 -15.36
N LYS A 256 5.88 11.19 -15.14
CA LYS A 256 6.28 12.58 -14.87
C LYS A 256 5.94 13.49 -16.04
N GLU A 257 6.20 13.07 -17.27
CA GLU A 257 5.82 13.82 -18.47
C GLU A 257 4.30 14.00 -18.54
N PHE A 258 3.53 12.92 -18.35
CA PHE A 258 2.08 12.95 -18.32
C PHE A 258 1.53 13.91 -17.26
N ALA A 259 2.01 13.79 -16.01
CA ALA A 259 1.59 14.66 -14.92
C ALA A 259 1.94 16.13 -15.21
N THR A 260 3.15 16.38 -15.71
CA THR A 260 3.60 17.74 -16.08
C THR A 260 2.70 18.34 -17.15
N VAL A 261 2.36 17.60 -18.21
CA VAL A 261 1.50 18.08 -19.28
C VAL A 261 0.07 18.32 -18.78
N HIS A 262 -0.47 17.49 -17.88
CA HIS A 262 -1.81 17.69 -17.32
C HIS A 262 -1.89 18.89 -16.38
N LEU A 263 -0.79 19.23 -15.70
CA LEU A 263 -0.72 20.36 -14.78
C LEU A 263 -0.37 21.67 -15.47
N MET A 264 0.25 21.61 -16.66
CA MET A 264 0.59 22.80 -17.45
C MET A 264 -0.55 23.20 -18.38
N GLU A 265 -1.25 24.28 -18.05
CA GLU A 265 -2.24 24.88 -18.94
C GLU A 265 -1.57 25.51 -20.16
N LYS A 266 -1.63 24.82 -21.31
CA LYS A 266 -1.17 25.35 -22.61
C LYS A 266 -2.37 25.85 -23.43
N PRO A 267 -2.20 26.86 -24.29
CA PRO A 267 -3.27 27.29 -25.20
C PRO A 267 -3.48 26.28 -26.33
N PHE A 268 -4.69 26.26 -26.91
CA PHE A 268 -4.97 25.52 -28.14
C PHE A 268 -4.10 26.01 -29.31
N PRO A 269 -3.51 25.12 -30.14
CA PRO A 269 -3.61 23.65 -30.12
C PRO A 269 -2.49 22.93 -29.34
N LEU A 270 -1.62 23.67 -28.64
CA LEU A 270 -0.43 23.10 -27.99
C LEU A 270 -0.79 22.16 -26.84
N ASN A 271 -1.86 22.44 -26.08
CA ASN A 271 -2.40 21.53 -25.06
C ASN A 271 -2.66 20.15 -25.66
N ILE A 272 -3.43 20.07 -26.74
CA ILE A 272 -3.83 18.81 -27.38
C ILE A 272 -2.62 18.07 -27.92
N LEU A 273 -1.73 18.76 -28.62
CA LEU A 273 -0.52 18.14 -29.17
C LEU A 273 0.40 17.58 -28.07
N SER A 274 0.55 18.29 -26.95
CA SER A 274 1.35 17.81 -25.83
C SER A 274 0.69 16.62 -25.11
N MET A 275 -0.63 16.66 -24.93
CA MET A 275 -1.38 15.56 -24.33
C MET A 275 -1.32 14.32 -25.21
N TYR A 276 -1.54 14.47 -26.52
CA TYR A 276 -1.44 13.40 -27.48
C TYR A 276 -0.06 12.72 -27.44
N LYS A 277 1.03 13.49 -27.43
CA LYS A 277 2.39 12.95 -27.33
C LYS A 277 2.62 12.17 -26.03
N ALA A 278 2.20 12.72 -24.90
CA ALA A 278 2.34 12.05 -23.60
C ALA A 278 1.54 10.73 -23.54
N TYR A 279 0.29 10.75 -24.03
CA TYR A 279 -0.54 9.56 -24.11
C TYR A 279 0.03 8.51 -25.06
N LEU A 280 0.62 8.93 -26.20
CA LEU A 280 1.23 8.02 -27.18
C LEU A 280 2.47 7.35 -26.61
N HIS A 281 3.29 8.11 -25.88
CA HIS A 281 4.46 7.57 -25.19
C HIS A 281 4.05 6.50 -24.17
N ILE A 282 3.10 6.82 -23.28
CA ILE A 282 2.56 5.85 -22.31
C ILE A 282 2.00 4.62 -23.01
N TYR A 283 1.19 4.82 -24.04
CA TYR A 283 0.59 3.72 -24.79
C TYR A 283 1.66 2.77 -25.32
N ASN A 284 2.68 3.28 -26.00
CA ASN A 284 3.74 2.46 -26.57
C ASN A 284 4.55 1.71 -25.50
N THR A 285 4.83 2.35 -24.37
CA THR A 285 5.54 1.72 -23.24
C THR A 285 4.78 0.50 -22.71
N PHE A 286 3.47 0.64 -22.48
CA PHE A 286 2.65 -0.47 -21.97
C PHE A 286 2.29 -1.50 -23.04
N PHE A 287 2.09 -1.07 -24.29
CA PHE A 287 1.70 -1.98 -25.38
C PHE A 287 2.81 -2.99 -25.73
N GLY A 288 4.07 -2.69 -25.41
CA GLY A 288 5.17 -3.65 -25.54
C GLY A 288 4.89 -4.99 -24.85
N GLN A 289 4.31 -4.96 -23.65
CA GLN A 289 3.94 -6.16 -22.88
C GLN A 289 2.91 -7.03 -23.62
N CYS A 290 2.05 -6.40 -24.44
CA CYS A 290 1.11 -7.14 -25.27
C CYS A 290 1.82 -7.93 -26.37
N LYS A 291 2.83 -7.34 -27.00
CA LYS A 291 3.62 -8.05 -28.03
C LYS A 291 4.32 -9.26 -27.43
N ASP A 292 4.86 -9.12 -26.23
CA ASP A 292 5.52 -10.21 -25.51
C ASP A 292 4.54 -11.35 -25.18
N LEU A 293 3.30 -11.04 -24.82
CA LEU A 293 2.24 -12.05 -24.65
C LEU A 293 2.05 -12.87 -25.94
N PHE A 294 1.98 -12.22 -27.10
CA PHE A 294 1.80 -12.91 -28.38
C PHE A 294 3.06 -13.62 -28.88
N HIS A 295 4.25 -13.26 -28.38
CA HIS A 295 5.48 -14.03 -28.60
C HIS A 295 5.56 -15.28 -27.72
N SER A 296 4.88 -15.31 -26.57
CA SER A 296 4.88 -16.44 -25.63
C SER A 296 3.93 -17.56 -26.07
N GLN A 297 4.46 -18.50 -26.87
CA GLN A 297 3.71 -19.66 -27.35
C GLN A 297 3.19 -20.57 -26.22
N GLU A 298 3.92 -20.67 -25.11
CA GLU A 298 3.50 -21.43 -23.93
C GLU A 298 2.23 -20.81 -23.30
N THR A 299 2.25 -19.50 -23.08
CA THR A 299 1.12 -18.77 -22.50
C THR A 299 -0.11 -18.85 -23.41
N LEU A 300 0.05 -18.63 -24.71
CA LEU A 300 -1.05 -18.73 -25.68
C LEU A 300 -1.68 -20.14 -25.69
N ARG A 301 -0.87 -21.21 -25.61
CA ARG A 301 -1.39 -22.58 -25.51
C ARG A 301 -2.17 -22.80 -24.23
N PHE A 302 -1.65 -22.33 -23.09
CA PHE A 302 -2.35 -22.41 -21.81
C PHE A 302 -3.71 -21.70 -21.88
N LEU A 303 -3.75 -20.47 -22.39
CA LEU A 303 -4.98 -19.69 -22.51
C LEU A 303 -6.01 -20.39 -23.41
N ASN A 304 -5.58 -20.95 -24.53
CA ASN A 304 -6.45 -21.69 -25.44
C ASN A 304 -7.00 -22.99 -24.82
N GLN A 305 -6.20 -23.69 -24.01
CA GLN A 305 -6.61 -24.95 -23.38
C GLN A 305 -7.45 -24.76 -22.12
N SER A 306 -7.42 -23.57 -21.51
CA SER A 306 -8.10 -23.29 -20.24
C SER A 306 -9.63 -23.20 -20.35
N GLY A 307 -10.17 -23.02 -21.56
CA GLY A 307 -11.63 -23.04 -21.80
C GLY A 307 -12.37 -21.85 -21.19
N PHE A 308 -11.80 -20.64 -21.25
CA PHE A 308 -12.45 -19.42 -20.79
C PHE A 308 -13.70 -19.08 -21.62
N ASP A 309 -14.75 -18.57 -20.96
CA ASP A 309 -16.00 -18.21 -21.64
C ASP A 309 -16.03 -16.77 -22.18
N ALA A 310 -15.26 -15.86 -21.59
CA ALA A 310 -15.24 -14.44 -21.95
C ALA A 310 -13.95 -13.74 -21.48
N VAL A 311 -13.61 -12.62 -22.11
CA VAL A 311 -12.49 -11.75 -21.72
C VAL A 311 -13.02 -10.45 -21.11
N LEU A 312 -12.72 -10.19 -19.84
CA LEU A 312 -12.94 -8.88 -19.20
C LEU A 312 -11.68 -8.03 -19.37
N THR A 313 -11.76 -6.88 -20.01
CA THR A 313 -10.54 -6.09 -20.34
C THR A 313 -10.75 -4.58 -20.27
N ASP A 314 -9.67 -3.86 -19.94
CA ASP A 314 -9.59 -2.42 -20.14
C ASP A 314 -9.17 -2.13 -21.60
N PRO A 315 -9.95 -1.34 -22.36
CA PRO A 315 -9.71 -1.10 -23.78
C PRO A 315 -8.50 -0.20 -24.07
N ILE A 316 -7.91 0.48 -23.08
CA ILE A 316 -6.92 1.54 -23.34
C ILE A 316 -5.70 1.06 -24.16
N PHE A 317 -5.24 -0.17 -23.92
CA PHE A 317 -4.09 -0.77 -24.63
C PHE A 317 -4.50 -1.75 -25.73
N MET A 318 -5.80 -1.97 -25.96
CA MET A 318 -6.34 -2.91 -26.97
C MET A 318 -5.94 -4.39 -26.83
N CYS A 319 -4.99 -4.74 -25.96
CA CYS A 319 -4.41 -6.08 -25.89
C CYS A 319 -5.44 -7.19 -25.61
N GLY A 320 -6.31 -6.97 -24.61
CA GLY A 320 -7.35 -7.94 -24.29
C GLY A 320 -8.38 -8.09 -25.41
N THR A 321 -8.62 -7.03 -26.18
CA THR A 321 -9.46 -7.07 -27.39
C THR A 321 -8.83 -7.96 -28.45
N ILE A 322 -7.53 -7.77 -28.73
CA ILE A 322 -6.78 -8.60 -29.70
C ILE A 322 -6.80 -10.08 -29.27
N LEU A 323 -6.55 -10.32 -27.98
CA LEU A 323 -6.57 -11.67 -27.41
C LEU A 323 -7.95 -12.31 -27.51
N ALA A 324 -9.02 -11.56 -27.23
CA ALA A 324 -10.38 -12.05 -27.36
C ALA A 324 -10.71 -12.46 -28.79
N HIS A 325 -10.32 -11.65 -29.78
CA HIS A 325 -10.46 -12.01 -31.20
C HIS A 325 -9.63 -13.24 -31.56
N HIS A 326 -8.40 -13.35 -31.06
CA HIS A 326 -7.53 -14.51 -31.31
C HIS A 326 -8.12 -15.81 -30.74
N LEU A 327 -8.69 -15.76 -29.53
CA LEU A 327 -9.32 -16.89 -28.87
C LEU A 327 -10.78 -17.13 -29.32
N SER A 328 -11.32 -16.26 -30.17
CA SER A 328 -12.73 -16.27 -30.58
C SER A 328 -13.72 -16.20 -29.40
N LEU A 329 -13.38 -15.39 -28.38
CA LEU A 329 -14.20 -15.21 -27.17
C LEU A 329 -14.95 -13.87 -27.19
N PRO A 330 -16.17 -13.82 -26.63
CA PRO A 330 -16.82 -12.55 -26.35
C PRO A 330 -15.98 -11.77 -25.32
N PHE A 331 -15.94 -10.45 -25.46
CA PHE A 331 -15.25 -9.58 -24.52
C PHE A 331 -16.16 -8.50 -23.95
N VAL A 332 -15.86 -8.15 -22.70
CA VAL A 332 -16.55 -7.13 -21.92
C VAL A 332 -15.53 -6.05 -21.59
N PHE A 333 -15.85 -4.81 -21.93
CA PHE A 333 -15.01 -3.69 -21.53
C PHE A 333 -15.32 -3.27 -20.10
N PHE A 334 -14.27 -3.07 -19.30
CA PHE A 334 -14.35 -2.47 -17.98
C PHE A 334 -13.41 -1.27 -17.92
N MET A 335 -13.98 -0.06 -17.99
CA MET A 335 -13.19 1.13 -18.31
C MET A 335 -13.74 2.38 -17.62
N ARG A 336 -12.87 3.34 -17.32
CA ARG A 336 -13.30 4.69 -16.89
C ARG A 336 -13.56 5.64 -18.08
N GLY A 337 -12.96 5.35 -19.22
CA GLY A 337 -13.10 6.12 -20.46
C GLY A 337 -12.23 5.49 -21.53
N PHE A 338 -12.56 5.75 -22.79
CA PHE A 338 -11.83 5.23 -23.94
C PHE A 338 -11.51 6.39 -24.86
N GLY A 339 -10.25 6.48 -25.29
CA GLY A 339 -9.77 7.52 -26.21
C GLY A 339 -10.66 7.65 -27.44
N CYS A 340 -10.60 8.82 -28.08
CA CYS A 340 -11.19 9.01 -29.41
C CYS A 340 -12.71 8.84 -29.46
N ASN A 341 -13.39 8.94 -28.31
CA ASN A 341 -14.82 8.70 -28.18
C ASN A 341 -15.28 7.32 -28.70
N LEU A 342 -14.37 6.33 -28.78
CA LEU A 342 -14.66 5.00 -29.34
C LEU A 342 -15.76 4.27 -28.59
N HIS A 343 -15.82 4.47 -27.28
CA HIS A 343 -16.84 3.90 -26.43
C HIS A 343 -18.27 4.37 -26.70
N PHE A 344 -18.44 5.48 -27.44
CA PHE A 344 -19.76 5.90 -27.92
C PHE A 344 -19.89 5.70 -29.43
N ALA A 345 -18.81 5.87 -30.19
CA ALA A 345 -18.83 5.68 -31.64
C ALA A 345 -19.08 4.20 -32.02
N ALA A 346 -18.45 3.25 -31.32
CA ALA A 346 -18.58 1.82 -31.58
C ALA A 346 -20.01 1.28 -31.34
N PRO A 347 -20.66 1.56 -30.18
CA PRO A 347 -22.06 1.21 -29.98
C PRO A 347 -23.04 2.15 -30.73
N GLN A 348 -22.55 3.07 -31.58
CA GLN A 348 -23.36 4.01 -32.36
C GLN A 348 -24.22 4.97 -31.52
N CYS A 349 -23.74 5.32 -30.33
CA CYS A 349 -24.36 6.32 -29.48
C CYS A 349 -24.10 7.74 -30.00
N PRO A 350 -25.12 8.62 -30.10
CA PRO A 350 -24.93 10.00 -30.52
C PRO A 350 -23.94 10.73 -29.61
N SER A 351 -22.96 11.42 -30.21
CA SER A 351 -22.00 12.25 -29.48
C SER A 351 -21.78 13.61 -30.14
N PRO A 352 -22.74 14.55 -30.06
CA PRO A 352 -22.66 15.81 -30.80
C PRO A 352 -21.56 16.74 -30.27
N PRO A 353 -20.61 17.17 -31.11
CA PRO A 353 -19.50 18.04 -30.68
C PRO A 353 -19.98 19.47 -30.35
N SER A 354 -21.24 19.81 -30.59
CA SER A 354 -21.78 21.12 -30.24
C SER A 354 -21.92 21.31 -28.73
N TYR A 355 -22.13 20.25 -27.95
CA TYR A 355 -22.30 20.34 -26.49
C TYR A 355 -21.61 19.20 -25.72
N ILE A 356 -21.06 18.19 -26.40
CA ILE A 356 -20.24 17.15 -25.75
C ILE A 356 -18.77 17.47 -26.01
N PRO A 357 -17.99 17.83 -24.98
CA PRO A 357 -16.59 18.14 -25.14
C PRO A 357 -15.78 16.88 -25.52
N ARG A 358 -14.86 17.05 -26.47
CA ARG A 358 -13.89 16.05 -26.89
C ARG A 358 -12.74 16.00 -25.91
N LEU A 359 -12.10 14.83 -25.85
CA LEU A 359 -10.92 14.61 -25.03
C LEU A 359 -9.85 15.65 -25.36
N PHE A 360 -9.14 16.14 -24.35
CA PHE A 360 -8.12 17.20 -24.43
C PHE A 360 -8.62 18.62 -24.72
N SER A 361 -9.91 18.85 -24.96
CA SER A 361 -10.46 20.21 -25.08
C SER A 361 -10.62 20.91 -23.73
N PHE A 362 -10.76 20.15 -22.64
CA PHE A 362 -11.05 20.64 -21.28
C PHE A 362 -12.29 21.55 -21.17
N ASN A 363 -13.13 21.56 -22.21
CA ASN A 363 -14.38 22.30 -22.23
C ASN A 363 -15.46 21.58 -21.40
N SER A 364 -16.49 22.34 -20.98
CA SER A 364 -17.71 21.79 -20.40
C SER A 364 -18.82 21.63 -21.45
N ASP A 365 -20.01 21.19 -21.06
CA ASP A 365 -21.21 21.23 -21.90
C ASP A 365 -21.66 22.65 -22.26
N ARG A 366 -21.19 23.65 -21.51
CA ARG A 366 -21.41 25.07 -21.75
C ARG A 366 -20.23 25.69 -22.49
N MET A 367 -20.25 25.57 -23.82
CA MET A 367 -19.24 26.14 -24.70
C MET A 367 -19.69 27.43 -25.38
N THR A 368 -18.78 28.41 -25.45
CA THR A 368 -18.87 29.56 -26.36
C THR A 368 -18.78 29.12 -27.82
N PHE A 369 -19.09 30.02 -28.76
CA PHE A 369 -18.97 29.72 -30.19
C PHE A 369 -17.57 29.22 -30.56
N PHE A 370 -16.50 29.90 -30.10
CA PHE A 370 -15.14 29.51 -30.41
C PHE A 370 -14.73 28.18 -29.78
N GLN A 371 -15.17 27.89 -28.55
CA GLN A 371 -14.95 26.57 -27.92
C GLN A 371 -15.67 25.46 -28.70
N ARG A 372 -16.86 25.72 -29.27
CA ARG A 372 -17.54 24.75 -30.14
C ARG A 372 -16.80 24.54 -31.46
N VAL A 373 -16.23 25.60 -32.03
CA VAL A 373 -15.38 25.50 -33.23
C VAL A 373 -14.13 24.66 -32.93
N GLU A 374 -13.44 24.93 -31.82
CA GLU A 374 -12.32 24.13 -31.33
C GLU A 374 -12.72 22.66 -31.17
N ASN A 375 -13.82 22.40 -30.45
CA ASN A 375 -14.31 21.06 -30.19
C ASN A 375 -14.71 20.29 -31.46
N ALA A 376 -15.27 20.99 -32.45
CA ALA A 376 -15.59 20.43 -33.76
C ALA A 376 -14.32 20.11 -34.58
N LEU A 377 -13.29 20.95 -34.51
CA LEU A 377 -12.00 20.69 -35.15
C LEU A 377 -11.33 19.45 -34.55
N ILE A 378 -11.33 19.32 -33.22
CA ILE A 378 -10.84 18.12 -32.53
C ILE A 378 -11.61 16.90 -33.02
N SER A 379 -12.95 16.98 -32.99
CA SER A 379 -13.86 15.91 -33.44
C SER A 379 -13.58 15.45 -34.87
N LEU A 380 -13.21 16.37 -35.77
CA LEU A 380 -12.91 16.06 -37.16
C LEU A 380 -11.57 15.32 -37.31
N LEU A 381 -10.60 15.65 -36.46
CA LEU A 381 -9.26 15.06 -36.49
C LEU A 381 -9.17 13.74 -35.72
N GLU A 382 -10.14 13.41 -34.85
CA GLU A 382 -10.14 12.18 -34.02
C GLU A 382 -9.87 10.93 -34.84
N PHE A 383 -10.55 10.75 -35.96
CA PHE A 383 -10.36 9.54 -36.75
C PHE A 383 -8.90 9.32 -37.18
N GLN A 384 -8.23 10.38 -37.64
CA GLN A 384 -6.86 10.27 -38.14
C GLN A 384 -5.86 10.02 -37.00
N TYR A 385 -5.86 10.88 -35.97
CA TYR A 385 -4.85 10.75 -34.91
C TYR A 385 -5.07 9.49 -34.07
N CYS A 386 -6.29 8.92 -34.04
CA CYS A 386 -6.56 7.70 -33.31
C CYS A 386 -6.11 6.44 -34.04
N ASN A 387 -6.18 6.42 -35.37
CA ASN A 387 -5.55 5.37 -36.15
C ASN A 387 -4.03 5.40 -35.95
N ASP A 388 -3.44 6.60 -35.92
CA ASP A 388 -2.01 6.75 -35.64
C ASP A 388 -1.66 6.32 -34.19
N TYR A 389 -2.50 6.70 -33.22
CA TYR A 389 -2.34 6.33 -31.80
C TYR A 389 -2.36 4.82 -31.57
N TYR A 390 -3.33 4.13 -32.18
CA TYR A 390 -3.49 2.68 -32.06
C TYR A 390 -2.74 1.91 -33.16
N GLY A 391 -1.88 2.56 -33.95
CA GLY A 391 -1.27 1.96 -35.15
C GLY A 391 -0.51 0.66 -34.85
N GLU A 392 0.23 0.62 -33.74
CA GLU A 392 0.95 -0.60 -33.31
C GLU A 392 -0.01 -1.74 -32.93
N ALA A 393 -1.17 -1.43 -32.34
CA ALA A 393 -2.19 -2.44 -32.09
C ALA A 393 -2.86 -2.92 -33.37
N LEU A 394 -3.15 -2.03 -34.32
CA LEU A 394 -3.72 -2.41 -35.61
C LEU A 394 -2.77 -3.32 -36.39
N LYS A 395 -1.47 -3.01 -36.37
CA LYS A 395 -0.43 -3.83 -36.97
C LYS A 395 -0.38 -5.22 -36.33
N LEU A 396 -0.25 -5.29 -35.00
CA LEU A 396 -0.23 -6.57 -34.28
C LEU A 396 -1.53 -7.37 -34.51
N SER A 397 -2.69 -6.70 -34.49
CA SER A 397 -3.99 -7.32 -34.75
C SER A 397 -4.04 -7.95 -36.14
N SER A 398 -3.52 -7.25 -37.15
CA SER A 398 -3.51 -7.75 -38.53
C SER A 398 -2.59 -8.95 -38.68
N GLU A 399 -1.44 -8.95 -38.00
CA GLU A 399 -0.51 -10.08 -37.93
C GLU A 399 -1.12 -11.29 -37.19
N VAL A 400 -1.76 -11.07 -36.05
CA VAL A 400 -2.35 -12.14 -35.22
C VAL A 400 -3.60 -12.74 -35.86
N LEU A 401 -4.46 -11.91 -36.44
CA LEU A 401 -5.74 -12.32 -37.03
C LEU A 401 -5.64 -12.66 -38.52
N GLN A 402 -4.48 -12.47 -39.14
CA GLN A 402 -4.19 -12.81 -40.53
C GLN A 402 -5.17 -12.16 -41.53
N LYS A 403 -5.57 -10.92 -41.25
CA LYS A 403 -6.45 -10.09 -42.09
C LYS A 403 -6.21 -8.62 -41.81
N ASP A 404 -6.60 -7.73 -42.71
CA ASP A 404 -6.59 -6.30 -42.41
C ASP A 404 -7.65 -5.99 -41.35
N VAL A 405 -7.25 -5.26 -40.30
CA VAL A 405 -8.10 -4.96 -39.15
C VAL A 405 -8.18 -3.45 -38.95
N SER A 406 -9.39 -2.89 -38.99
CA SER A 406 -9.63 -1.50 -38.60
C SER A 406 -9.84 -1.38 -37.09
N LEU A 407 -9.70 -0.17 -36.56
CA LEU A 407 -9.97 0.13 -35.15
C LEU A 407 -11.40 -0.26 -34.75
N MET A 408 -12.37 -0.06 -35.63
CA MET A 408 -13.76 -0.42 -35.40
C MET A 408 -14.00 -1.93 -35.40
N ASP A 409 -13.28 -2.71 -36.21
CA ASP A 409 -13.40 -4.17 -36.22
C ASP A 409 -13.02 -4.78 -34.85
N LEU A 410 -12.04 -4.16 -34.17
CA LEU A 410 -11.62 -4.58 -32.84
C LEU A 410 -12.70 -4.28 -31.80
N VAL A 411 -13.28 -3.08 -31.81
CA VAL A 411 -14.11 -2.59 -30.68
C VAL A 411 -15.61 -2.81 -30.84
N ASN A 412 -16.14 -2.87 -32.07
CA ASN A 412 -17.58 -2.98 -32.32
C ASN A 412 -18.17 -4.30 -31.82
N SER A 413 -17.34 -5.34 -31.68
CA SER A 413 -17.75 -6.68 -31.26
C SER A 413 -17.87 -6.85 -29.74
N ALA A 414 -17.71 -5.76 -28.97
CA ALA A 414 -17.82 -5.80 -27.52
C ALA A 414 -19.24 -6.20 -27.08
N ALA A 415 -19.33 -7.22 -26.23
CA ALA A 415 -20.61 -7.71 -25.74
C ALA A 415 -21.26 -6.72 -24.76
N ILE A 416 -20.49 -6.22 -23.80
CA ILE A 416 -20.94 -5.32 -22.73
C ILE A 416 -19.89 -4.24 -22.49
N TRP A 417 -20.36 -3.01 -22.22
CA TRP A 417 -19.54 -1.86 -21.86
C TRP A 417 -19.80 -1.48 -20.39
N LEU A 418 -18.95 -1.93 -19.48
CA LEU A 418 -19.02 -1.54 -18.06
C LEU A 418 -18.25 -0.22 -17.86
N LEU A 419 -19.01 0.86 -17.74
CA LEU A 419 -18.52 2.23 -17.57
C LEU A 419 -18.31 2.52 -16.10
N ARG A 420 -17.06 2.69 -15.67
CA ARG A 420 -16.64 2.82 -14.27
C ARG A 420 -16.81 4.25 -13.73
N PHE A 421 -17.99 4.82 -13.96
CA PHE A 421 -18.44 6.12 -13.51
C PHE A 421 -19.98 6.14 -13.43
N ASP A 422 -20.50 7.03 -12.60
CA ASP A 422 -21.95 7.23 -12.47
C ASP A 422 -22.47 8.09 -13.63
N PHE A 423 -23.69 7.81 -14.11
CA PHE A 423 -24.31 8.58 -15.18
C PHE A 423 -24.47 10.07 -14.82
N VAL A 424 -24.49 10.42 -13.52
CA VAL A 424 -24.53 11.81 -13.04
C VAL A 424 -23.29 12.62 -13.44
N PHE A 425 -22.14 11.96 -13.65
CA PHE A 425 -20.90 12.63 -14.07
C PHE A 425 -20.74 12.70 -15.59
N GLU A 426 -21.72 12.20 -16.34
CA GLU A 426 -21.64 12.07 -17.80
C GLU A 426 -22.55 13.07 -18.51
N TYR A 427 -22.14 13.47 -19.73
CA TYR A 427 -22.93 14.38 -20.53
C TYR A 427 -24.20 13.71 -21.08
N VAL A 428 -25.29 14.46 -21.13
CA VAL A 428 -26.61 13.96 -21.53
C VAL A 428 -26.60 13.48 -22.99
N ARG A 429 -26.77 12.16 -23.18
CA ARG A 429 -26.91 11.52 -24.50
C ARG A 429 -27.61 10.18 -24.39
N PRO A 430 -28.24 9.69 -25.48
CA PRO A 430 -28.71 8.31 -25.55
C PRO A 430 -27.54 7.32 -25.46
N VAL A 431 -27.75 6.21 -24.78
CA VAL A 431 -26.79 5.10 -24.67
C VAL A 431 -27.44 3.76 -25.00
N MET A 432 -26.64 2.79 -25.43
CA MET A 432 -27.14 1.46 -25.74
C MET A 432 -27.40 0.64 -24.47
N PRO A 433 -28.37 -0.30 -24.48
CA PRO A 433 -28.70 -1.12 -23.31
C PRO A 433 -27.54 -1.97 -22.77
N ASN A 434 -26.56 -2.30 -23.60
CA ASN A 434 -25.36 -3.03 -23.20
C ASN A 434 -24.26 -2.13 -22.61
N MET A 435 -24.53 -0.83 -22.44
CA MET A 435 -23.67 0.11 -21.71
C MET A 435 -24.18 0.30 -20.28
N VAL A 436 -23.40 -0.20 -19.32
CA VAL A 436 -23.79 -0.26 -17.91
C VAL A 436 -22.90 0.68 -17.11
N PHE A 437 -23.51 1.69 -16.50
CA PHE A 437 -22.83 2.64 -15.61
C PHE A 437 -22.66 2.04 -14.22
N VAL A 438 -21.43 2.07 -13.72
CA VAL A 438 -21.04 1.49 -12.44
C VAL A 438 -20.40 2.57 -11.56
N GLY A 439 -21.25 3.26 -10.80
CA GLY A 439 -20.86 4.26 -9.81
C GLY A 439 -20.51 3.64 -8.44
N GLY A 440 -19.71 4.35 -7.64
CA GLY A 440 -19.54 4.03 -6.21
C GLY A 440 -18.85 2.70 -5.88
N ILE A 441 -18.22 2.02 -6.84
CA ILE A 441 -17.58 0.71 -6.60
C ILE A 441 -16.45 0.74 -5.57
N ASN A 442 -15.79 1.90 -5.43
CA ASN A 442 -14.71 2.10 -4.47
C ASN A 442 -15.25 2.59 -3.11
N CYS A 443 -16.55 2.84 -2.98
CA CYS A 443 -17.16 3.22 -1.72
C CYS A 443 -17.38 1.96 -0.88
N ALA A 444 -16.73 1.87 0.29
CA ALA A 444 -17.05 0.83 1.26
C ALA A 444 -18.53 0.93 1.67
N LYS A 445 -19.18 -0.22 1.94
CA LYS A 445 -20.51 -0.24 2.57
C LYS A 445 -20.49 0.70 3.78
N GLY A 446 -21.42 1.66 3.80
CA GLY A 446 -21.52 2.64 4.88
C GLY A 446 -21.61 1.93 6.22
N LYS A 447 -20.53 1.96 6.99
CA LYS A 447 -20.59 1.61 8.40
C LYS A 447 -21.39 2.73 9.09
N PRO A 448 -22.30 2.42 10.04
CA PRO A 448 -22.89 3.46 10.86
C PRO A 448 -21.75 4.30 11.44
N LEU A 449 -21.85 5.63 11.30
CA LEU A 449 -20.91 6.56 11.92
C LEU A 449 -20.82 6.16 13.40
N PRO A 450 -19.61 5.86 13.94
CA PRO A 450 -19.47 5.58 15.35
C PRO A 450 -20.07 6.75 16.10
N LYS A 451 -21.12 6.48 16.88
CA LYS A 451 -21.66 7.47 17.81
C LYS A 451 -20.53 7.75 18.80
N VAL A 452 -19.87 8.86 18.55
CA VAL A 452 -19.03 9.57 19.51
C VAL A 452 -17.75 8.82 19.89
N MET A 453 -16.72 9.15 19.13
CA MET A 453 -15.34 9.27 19.57
C MET A 453 -15.24 10.32 20.71
N PHE A 454 -15.79 10.02 21.88
CA PHE A 454 -15.53 10.67 23.17
C PHE A 454 -15.31 9.53 24.17
N LEU A 455 -14.14 8.89 24.14
CA LEU A 455 -13.46 8.35 25.33
C LEU A 455 -12.07 7.76 24.98
N TYR A 456 -11.28 8.41 24.13
CA TYR A 456 -9.85 8.09 23.97
C TYR A 456 -8.93 9.20 24.50
N LEU A 457 -9.50 10.07 25.33
CA LEU A 457 -8.86 11.21 25.99
C LEU A 457 -9.07 11.11 27.51
N GLN A 458 -8.63 10.00 28.09
CA GLN A 458 -8.20 9.97 29.49
C GLN A 458 -6.85 9.24 29.55
N ILE A 459 -5.80 10.03 29.32
CA ILE A 459 -4.52 10.01 30.03
C ILE A 459 -3.81 8.64 30.09
N VAL A 460 -2.79 8.52 29.25
CA VAL A 460 -1.41 8.16 29.66
C VAL A 460 -1.33 7.36 30.97
N TYR A 461 -1.29 6.03 30.87
CA TYR A 461 -0.68 5.22 31.94
C TYR A 461 0.65 4.67 31.41
N PHE A 462 1.70 5.44 31.70
CA PHE A 462 3.07 5.02 31.59
C PHE A 462 3.29 3.95 32.67
N SER A 463 3.35 2.68 32.29
CA SER A 463 3.91 1.63 33.15
C SER A 463 5.08 1.00 32.43
N MET A 464 6.22 1.67 32.49
CA MET A 464 7.50 0.97 32.32
C MET A 464 7.67 0.07 33.55
N LYS A 465 7.43 -1.24 33.38
CA LYS A 465 7.96 -2.21 34.32
C LYS A 465 9.49 -2.09 34.31
N SER A 466 10.02 -1.91 35.51
CA SER A 466 11.44 -1.83 35.86
C SER A 466 12.20 -3.04 35.33
N HIS A 467 12.95 -2.91 34.23
CA HIS A 467 14.06 -3.81 33.91
C HIS A 467 15.08 -3.27 32.88
N TYR A 468 15.36 -1.96 32.79
CA TYR A 468 16.27 -1.48 31.72
C TYR A 468 17.18 -0.33 32.16
N VAL A 469 18.43 -0.65 32.52
CA VAL A 469 19.43 0.30 33.06
C VAL A 469 20.22 1.03 31.95
N LYS A 470 20.35 0.45 30.74
CA LYS A 470 21.27 0.93 29.68
C LYS A 470 20.64 1.89 28.64
N SER A 471 19.39 1.68 28.23
CA SER A 471 18.69 2.63 27.33
C SER A 471 18.27 3.91 28.07
N LYS A 472 17.93 3.76 29.36
CA LYS A 472 17.57 4.86 30.25
C LYS A 472 18.73 5.84 30.44
N SER A 473 19.98 5.38 30.54
CA SER A 473 21.15 6.24 30.74
C SER A 473 21.50 7.08 29.51
N ILE A 474 21.33 6.55 28.29
CA ILE A 474 21.52 7.32 27.05
C ILE A 474 20.44 8.40 26.91
N LEU A 475 19.17 8.05 27.13
CA LEU A 475 18.07 9.01 27.07
C LEU A 475 18.23 10.12 28.12
N ILE A 476 18.61 9.77 29.36
CA ILE A 476 18.89 10.74 30.43
C ILE A 476 20.07 11.66 30.06
N ALA A 477 21.17 11.11 29.52
CA ALA A 477 22.32 11.91 29.11
C ALA A 477 21.99 12.89 27.97
N THR A 478 21.14 12.47 27.03
CA THR A 478 20.69 13.32 25.92
C THR A 478 19.72 14.41 26.39
N MET A 479 18.78 14.09 27.28
CA MET A 479 17.86 15.07 27.88
C MET A 479 18.59 16.13 28.70
N HIS A 480 19.63 15.75 29.46
CA HIS A 480 20.44 16.68 30.23
C HIS A 480 21.29 17.61 29.34
N LYS A 481 21.76 17.12 28.17
CA LYS A 481 22.44 17.95 27.16
C LYS A 481 21.50 18.89 26.40
N ALA A 482 20.22 18.54 26.29
CA ALA A 482 19.20 19.35 25.61
C ALA A 482 18.59 20.46 26.49
N GLY A 483 19.05 20.64 27.74
CA GLY A 483 18.63 21.75 28.61
C GLY A 483 17.34 21.50 29.42
N HIS A 484 16.79 20.28 29.39
CA HIS A 484 15.62 19.92 30.19
C HIS A 484 16.04 19.56 31.62
N GLN A 485 16.08 20.54 32.53
CA GLN A 485 16.52 20.36 33.93
C GLN A 485 15.39 20.05 34.94
N SER A 486 14.12 20.09 34.54
CA SER A 486 12.98 19.99 35.46
C SER A 486 12.10 18.76 35.21
N LEU A 487 12.59 17.58 35.62
CA LEU A 487 11.73 16.40 35.88
C LEU A 487 12.38 15.56 36.98
N SER A 488 11.92 15.75 38.22
CA SER A 488 12.23 14.88 39.35
C SER A 488 11.39 13.60 39.27
N TRP A 489 12.02 12.44 39.42
CA TRP A 489 11.31 11.16 39.56
C TRP A 489 11.60 10.56 40.94
N GLU A 490 10.55 10.30 41.71
CA GLU A 490 10.62 9.51 42.94
C GLU A 490 10.80 8.02 42.61
N ILE A 491 11.74 7.40 43.31
CA ILE A 491 11.95 5.95 43.36
C ILE A 491 11.04 5.43 44.46
N ALA A 492 10.12 4.50 44.18
CA ALA A 492 9.40 3.79 45.23
C ALA A 492 10.26 2.64 45.77
N PRO A 493 10.61 2.61 47.06
CA PRO A 493 11.15 1.42 47.72
C PRO A 493 10.04 0.71 48.49
N SER A 494 9.85 -0.59 48.26
CA SER A 494 9.47 -1.48 49.37
C SER A 494 9.56 -2.96 48.98
N LEU A 495 10.63 -3.59 49.48
CA LEU A 495 10.53 -4.82 50.27
C LEU A 495 11.46 -4.66 51.49
N LEU A 496 10.85 -4.77 52.68
CA LEU A 496 11.39 -4.92 54.04
C LEU A 496 11.84 -3.70 54.90
N HIS A 497 11.05 -3.52 55.97
CA HIS A 497 11.39 -3.28 57.40
C HIS A 497 11.49 -1.85 57.98
N CYS A 498 10.48 -1.57 58.84
CA CYS A 498 10.47 -0.87 60.13
C CYS A 498 11.06 0.56 60.25
N GLY A 499 10.18 1.51 60.58
CA GLY A 499 10.51 2.57 61.55
C GLY A 499 10.04 3.99 61.22
N HIS A 500 8.99 4.42 61.91
CA HIS A 500 8.61 5.77 62.36
C HIS A 500 8.56 6.98 61.39
N ALA A 501 7.38 7.61 61.45
CA ALA A 501 6.87 8.86 60.87
C ALA A 501 7.76 10.12 60.97
N ILE A 502 7.53 11.07 60.04
CA ILE A 502 7.04 12.46 60.32
C ILE A 502 6.43 13.06 59.03
N SER A 503 5.32 13.78 59.23
CA SER A 503 4.37 14.40 58.30
C SER A 503 4.93 15.57 57.47
N LEU A 504 4.37 15.81 56.26
CA LEU A 504 3.83 17.12 55.86
C LEU A 504 2.97 17.07 54.56
N HIS A 505 1.66 17.27 54.78
CA HIS A 505 0.59 17.87 53.97
C HIS A 505 0.36 17.56 52.46
N ASN A 506 -0.84 16.99 52.26
CA ASN A 506 -1.75 17.07 51.10
C ASN A 506 -1.42 16.29 49.83
N ILE A 507 -1.59 14.96 49.91
CA ILE A 507 -2.02 14.10 48.78
C ILE A 507 -3.21 13.28 49.29
N PHE A 508 -4.34 13.32 48.57
CA PHE A 508 -5.45 12.39 48.77
C PHE A 508 -5.05 11.02 48.21
N GLU A 509 -4.83 10.04 49.09
CA GLU A 509 -4.84 8.62 48.72
C GLU A 509 -6.29 8.16 48.56
N LEU A 510 -6.59 7.42 47.49
CA LEU A 510 -7.78 6.57 47.41
C LEU A 510 -7.35 5.17 47.02
N ASN A 511 -7.38 4.29 48.02
CA ASN A 511 -7.11 2.86 47.93
C ASN A 511 -8.33 2.07 47.39
N TRP A 512 -8.03 0.88 46.87
CA TRP A 512 -8.79 -0.02 46.00
C TRP A 512 -10.18 -0.55 46.44
N TRP A 513 -10.85 0.04 47.43
CA TRP A 513 -12.21 -0.35 47.85
C TRP A 513 -13.28 0.74 47.69
N GLY A 514 -12.92 1.93 47.20
CA GLY A 514 -13.88 3.01 46.85
C GLY A 514 -14.51 2.92 45.46
N PHE A 515 -14.10 1.95 44.63
CA PHE A 515 -14.50 1.86 43.21
C PHE A 515 -15.84 1.15 42.97
N LEU A 516 -16.49 0.63 44.02
CA LEU A 516 -17.79 -0.06 43.93
C LEU A 516 -18.99 0.76 44.45
N PHE A 517 -18.80 1.99 44.93
CA PHE A 517 -19.89 2.83 45.42
C PHE A 517 -20.24 4.04 44.54
N LEU A 518 -19.41 4.38 43.54
CA LEU A 518 -19.64 5.51 42.62
C LEU A 518 -20.37 5.13 41.31
N LEU A 519 -20.90 3.91 41.24
CA LEU A 519 -21.69 3.40 40.11
C LEU A 519 -23.21 3.39 40.38
N SER A 520 -23.70 4.14 41.39
CA SER A 520 -25.14 4.18 41.72
C SER A 520 -25.85 5.53 41.52
N ASP A 521 -25.16 6.65 41.26
CA ASP A 521 -25.80 7.98 41.25
C ASP A 521 -25.65 8.81 39.95
N PHE A 522 -25.35 8.19 38.81
CA PHE A 522 -25.39 8.89 37.51
C PHE A 522 -26.29 8.17 36.49
N PHE A 523 -27.45 7.73 36.98
CA PHE A 523 -28.67 7.48 36.21
C PHE A 523 -29.73 8.51 36.63
N TYR A 524 -29.46 9.80 36.45
CA TYR A 524 -30.48 10.86 36.46
C TYR A 524 -29.95 12.07 35.67
N ALA A 525 -30.74 12.52 34.70
CA ALA A 525 -30.57 13.67 33.81
C ALA A 525 -29.84 13.43 32.46
N LEU A 526 -30.71 13.26 31.45
CA LEU A 526 -30.56 13.31 29.98
C LEU A 526 -30.20 12.01 29.24
#